data_AF-A0A640THM2-F1
#
_entry.id   AF-A0A640THM2-F1
#
_cell.length_a   1.000
_cell.length_b   1.000
_cell.length_c   1.000
_cell.angle_alpha   90.00
_cell.angle_beta   90.00
_cell.angle_gamma   90.00
#
_symmetry.space_group_name_H-M   'P 1'
#
loop_
_entity.id
_entity.type
_entity.pdbx_description
1 polymer ?
#
loop_
_entity_poly.entity_id
_entity_poly.type
_entity_poly.pdbx_seq_one_letter_code
_entity_poly.pdbx_strand_id
1 'polypeptide(L)'
;MGGMPLNDMPWWRWRSNVRSALHMLSDPAFQQETWLAGRPGYGDVTDAVYRLVEDTWLDNWSAEKYIGTIFRDAQEAQLVDVAVLRVLRIMHQVGADAPVAAYMAHQGWPEAVHAAREAHVQLAAADGEDPDAAPRSLEVLAIMTGQAEAPA
;
A
#
# COMPACT_ATOMS: atom_id res chain seq x y z
N MET A 1 -18.06 -7.65 -28.65
CA MET A 1 -17.60 -7.01 -27.40
C MET A 1 -17.24 -8.14 -26.45
N GLY A 2 -15.94 -8.45 -26.34
CA GLY A 2 -15.47 -9.54 -25.49
C GLY A 2 -15.73 -9.17 -24.03
N GLY A 3 -16.56 -9.96 -23.36
CA GLY A 3 -16.78 -9.80 -21.93
C GLY A 3 -15.45 -9.94 -21.22
N MET A 4 -14.98 -8.86 -20.60
CA MET A 4 -13.94 -8.98 -19.60
C MET A 4 -14.47 -9.99 -18.57
N PRO A 5 -13.74 -11.07 -18.25
CA PRO A 5 -14.13 -11.89 -17.12
C PRO A 5 -14.28 -10.95 -15.93
N LEU A 6 -15.40 -11.06 -15.21
CA LEU A 6 -15.51 -10.48 -13.88
C LEU A 6 -14.31 -11.05 -13.13
N ASN A 7 -13.26 -10.24 -12.97
CA ASN A 7 -12.08 -10.64 -12.23
C ASN A 7 -12.55 -10.61 -10.77
N ASP A 8 -13.18 -11.72 -10.35
CA ASP A 8 -13.57 -11.98 -8.97
C ASP A 8 -12.28 -12.18 -8.16
N MET A 9 -11.42 -11.16 -8.09
CA MET A 9 -10.37 -11.13 -7.09
C MET A 9 -11.07 -11.12 -5.74
N PRO A 10 -10.82 -12.13 -4.90
CA PRO A 10 -11.35 -12.09 -3.54
C PRO A 10 -10.88 -10.81 -2.85
N TRP A 11 -11.80 -10.10 -2.20
CA TRP A 11 -11.54 -8.82 -1.52
C TRP A 11 -10.32 -8.83 -0.58
N TRP A 12 -9.99 -10.00 -0.01
CA TRP A 12 -8.83 -10.18 0.86
C TRP A 12 -7.50 -9.96 0.14
N ARG A 13 -7.44 -10.14 -1.18
CA ARG A 13 -6.24 -9.84 -1.99
C ARG A 13 -5.97 -8.35 -2.02
N TRP A 14 -7.00 -7.54 -2.28
CA TRP A 14 -6.88 -6.08 -2.24
C TRP A 14 -6.53 -5.57 -0.85
N ARG A 15 -7.15 -6.12 0.20
CA ARG A 15 -6.77 -5.80 1.57
C ARG A 15 -5.29 -6.10 1.85
N SER A 16 -4.78 -7.24 1.36
CA SER A 16 -3.37 -7.62 1.50
C SER A 16 -2.43 -6.66 0.77
N ASN A 17 -2.80 -6.22 -0.44
CA ASN A 17 -2.04 -5.22 -1.20
C ASN A 17 -2.02 -3.85 -0.51
N VAL A 18 -3.18 -3.37 -0.05
CA VAL A 18 -3.29 -2.10 0.70
C VAL A 18 -2.43 -2.15 1.96
N ARG A 19 -2.55 -3.22 2.75
CA ARG A 19 -1.75 -3.38 3.96
C ARG A 19 -0.25 -3.45 3.65
N SER A 20 0.15 -4.18 2.62
CA SER A 20 1.56 -4.25 2.19
C SER A 20 2.10 -2.87 1.81
N ALA A 21 1.33 -2.07 1.07
CA ALA A 21 1.73 -0.73 0.68
C ALA A 21 1.87 0.20 1.90
N LEU A 22 0.86 0.23 2.78
CA LEU A 22 0.87 1.02 4.01
C LEU A 22 2.05 0.64 4.90
N HIS A 23 2.34 -0.66 5.03
CA HIS A 23 3.45 -1.15 5.81
C HIS A 23 4.79 -0.57 5.34
N MET A 24 5.09 -0.69 4.04
CA MET A 24 6.34 -0.17 3.47
C MET A 24 6.44 1.36 3.57
N LEU A 25 5.31 2.07 3.38
CA LEU A 25 5.22 3.53 3.56
C LEU A 25 5.38 3.96 5.03
N SER A 26 5.13 3.07 5.98
CA SER A 26 5.16 3.35 7.42
C SER A 26 6.49 3.07 8.13
N ASP A 27 7.45 2.43 7.46
CA ASP A 27 8.69 1.96 8.06
C ASP A 27 9.92 2.73 7.52
N PRO A 28 10.42 3.75 8.26
CA PRO A 28 11.59 4.52 7.85
C PRO A 28 12.88 3.69 7.72
N ALA A 29 13.05 2.65 8.54
CA ALA A 29 14.23 1.80 8.46
C ALA A 29 14.21 1.01 7.16
N PHE A 30 13.06 0.41 6.84
CA PHE A 30 12.83 -0.25 5.55
C PHE A 30 13.05 0.70 4.37
N GLN A 31 12.55 1.94 4.44
CA GLN A 31 12.73 2.93 3.38
C GLN A 31 14.21 3.24 3.12
N GLN A 32 15.02 3.37 4.18
CA GLN A 32 16.45 3.62 4.04
C GLN A 32 17.21 2.38 3.54
N GLU A 33 16.94 1.23 4.14
CA GLU A 33 17.69 0.01 3.88
C GLU A 33 17.29 -0.68 2.57
N THR A 34 16.07 -0.45 2.08
CA THR A 34 15.53 -1.12 0.90
C THR A 34 15.33 -0.15 -0.24
N TRP A 35 14.50 0.89 -0.08
CA TRP A 35 14.19 1.80 -1.17
C TRP A 35 15.39 2.70 -1.55
N LEU A 36 16.00 3.40 -0.59
CA LEU A 36 17.17 4.23 -0.89
C LEU A 36 18.39 3.41 -1.33
N ALA A 37 18.56 2.22 -0.76
CA ALA A 37 19.63 1.31 -1.14
C ALA A 37 19.39 0.60 -2.48
N GLY A 38 18.19 0.71 -3.06
CA GLY A 38 17.83 0.04 -4.31
C GLY A 38 17.82 -1.49 -4.22
N ARG A 39 17.48 -2.05 -3.06
CA ARG A 39 17.41 -3.51 -2.90
C ARG A 39 16.25 -4.08 -3.74
N PRO A 40 16.49 -5.10 -4.58
CA PRO A 40 15.43 -5.69 -5.41
C PRO A 40 14.42 -6.48 -4.57
N GLY A 41 13.28 -6.81 -5.18
CA GLY A 41 12.26 -7.70 -4.60
C GLY A 41 11.14 -7.00 -3.83
N TYR A 42 11.26 -5.70 -3.59
CA TYR A 42 10.29 -4.88 -2.87
C TYR A 42 9.65 -3.77 -3.71
N GLY A 43 10.26 -3.45 -4.85
CA GLY A 43 9.94 -2.23 -5.59
C GLY A 43 10.37 -0.98 -4.81
N ASP A 44 9.87 0.18 -5.24
CA ASP A 44 10.12 1.47 -4.61
C ASP A 44 8.85 2.13 -4.06
N VAL A 45 8.96 3.41 -3.70
CA VAL A 45 7.84 4.22 -3.21
C VAL A 45 6.69 4.28 -4.22
N THR A 46 7.00 4.41 -5.51
CA THR A 46 6.02 4.52 -6.58
C THR A 46 5.29 3.19 -6.77
N ASP A 47 6.00 2.06 -6.72
CA ASP A 47 5.38 0.73 -6.72
C ASP A 47 4.43 0.53 -5.53
N ALA A 48 4.80 1.04 -4.35
CA ALA A 48 3.93 0.97 -3.17
C ALA A 48 2.68 1.83 -3.34
N VAL A 49 2.80 3.03 -3.92
CA VAL A 49 1.62 3.88 -4.21
C VAL A 49 0.73 3.24 -5.26
N TYR A 50 1.28 2.67 -6.33
CA TYR A 50 0.49 1.94 -7.33
C TYR A 50 -0.32 0.79 -6.70
N ARG A 51 0.32 -0.05 -5.88
CA ARG A 51 -0.40 -1.10 -5.13
C ARG A 51 -1.47 -0.56 -4.20
N LEU A 52 -1.28 0.65 -3.67
CA LEU A 52 -2.25 1.27 -2.77
C LEU A 52 -3.51 1.71 -3.52
N VAL A 53 -3.40 2.19 -4.77
CA VAL A 53 -4.51 2.88 -5.46
C VAL A 53 -5.00 2.24 -6.75
N GLU A 54 -4.17 1.51 -7.51
CA GLU A 54 -4.51 1.09 -8.88
C GLU A 54 -5.73 0.16 -8.92
N ASP A 55 -5.70 -0.92 -8.14
CA ASP A 55 -6.81 -1.89 -8.10
C ASP A 55 -7.94 -1.45 -7.16
N THR A 56 -7.68 -0.54 -6.23
CA THR A 56 -8.62 -0.13 -5.18
C THR A 56 -9.31 1.20 -5.48
N TRP A 57 -8.82 1.96 -6.46
CA TRP A 57 -9.32 3.29 -6.83
C TRP A 57 -9.39 4.28 -5.66
N LEU A 58 -8.53 4.11 -4.64
CA LEU A 58 -8.48 4.97 -3.45
C LEU A 58 -8.00 6.39 -3.76
N ASP A 59 -7.46 6.62 -4.95
CA ASP A 59 -7.15 7.94 -5.51
C ASP A 59 -8.40 8.71 -5.98
N ASN A 60 -9.46 7.98 -6.36
CA ASN A 60 -10.70 8.55 -6.91
C ASN A 60 -11.89 8.48 -5.95
N TRP A 61 -11.85 7.55 -4.99
CA TRP A 61 -12.94 7.30 -4.07
C TRP A 61 -12.47 7.10 -2.64
N SER A 62 -13.24 7.61 -1.68
CA SER A 62 -13.01 7.33 -0.26
C SER A 62 -13.07 5.84 0.05
N ALA A 63 -12.21 5.43 0.97
CA ALA A 63 -12.16 4.11 1.59
C ALA A 63 -13.50 3.69 2.19
N GLU A 64 -14.36 4.64 2.60
CA GLU A 64 -15.69 4.34 3.16
C GLU A 64 -16.56 3.50 2.21
N LYS A 65 -16.37 3.65 0.88
CA LYS A 65 -17.10 2.85 -0.12
C LYS A 65 -16.76 1.37 -0.07
N TYR A 66 -15.64 1.00 0.54
CA TYR A 66 -15.14 -0.36 0.62
C TYR A 66 -15.32 -0.98 2.01
N ILE A 67 -16.09 -0.34 2.89
CA ILE A 67 -16.48 -0.94 4.18
C ILE A 67 -17.35 -2.18 3.93
N GLY A 68 -17.06 -3.25 4.66
CA GLY A 68 -17.67 -4.58 4.48
C GLY A 68 -17.06 -5.38 3.32
N THR A 69 -16.08 -4.83 2.59
CA THR A 69 -15.31 -5.54 1.56
C THR A 69 -13.82 -5.50 1.86
N ILE A 70 -13.11 -4.40 1.57
CA ILE A 70 -11.67 -4.25 1.85
C ILE A 70 -11.44 -3.86 3.32
N PHE A 71 -12.29 -2.98 3.84
CA PHE A 71 -12.21 -2.47 5.21
C PHE A 71 -13.35 -2.99 6.06
N ARG A 72 -13.09 -3.23 7.35
CA ARG A 72 -14.05 -3.84 8.27
C ARG A 72 -15.06 -2.83 8.78
N ASP A 73 -14.59 -1.62 9.07
CA ASP A 73 -15.37 -0.57 9.71
C ASP A 73 -14.92 0.81 9.26
N ALA A 74 -15.64 1.82 9.76
CA ALA A 74 -15.36 3.23 9.46
C ALA A 74 -14.01 3.70 10.01
N GLN A 75 -13.48 3.07 11.07
CA GLN A 75 -12.19 3.46 11.64
C GLN A 75 -11.05 3.08 10.70
N GLU A 76 -11.05 1.84 10.18
CA GLU A 76 -10.09 1.41 9.16
C GLU A 76 -10.15 2.32 7.93
N ALA A 77 -11.35 2.59 7.42
CA ALA A 77 -11.54 3.43 6.24
C ALA A 77 -10.99 4.85 6.44
N GLN A 78 -11.30 5.50 7.56
CA GLN A 78 -10.82 6.87 7.84
C GLN A 78 -9.31 6.95 7.95
N LEU A 79 -8.66 5.98 8.60
CA LEU A 79 -7.20 5.94 8.70
C LEU A 79 -6.55 5.77 7.33
N VAL A 80 -7.12 4.90 6.49
CA VAL A 80 -6.61 4.66 5.14
C VAL A 80 -6.79 5.90 4.26
N ASP A 81 -7.95 6.57 4.29
CA ASP A 81 -8.18 7.81 3.55
C ASP A 81 -7.17 8.89 3.89
N VAL A 82 -6.88 9.04 5.20
CA VAL A 82 -5.90 10.01 5.68
C VAL A 82 -4.49 9.68 5.18
N ALA A 83 -4.10 8.41 5.19
CA ALA A 83 -2.82 7.96 4.66
C ALA A 83 -2.70 8.19 3.15
N VAL A 84 -3.71 7.74 2.38
CA VAL A 84 -3.77 7.89 0.92
C VAL A 84 -3.69 9.36 0.52
N LEU A 85 -4.47 10.23 1.14
CA LEU A 85 -4.47 11.67 0.84
C LEU A 85 -3.08 12.29 1.02
N ARG A 86 -2.39 11.95 2.12
CA ARG A 86 -1.05 12.49 2.42
C ARG A 86 -0.03 12.00 1.41
N VAL A 87 -0.02 10.70 1.11
CA VAL A 87 0.91 10.09 0.17
C VAL A 87 0.70 10.61 -1.26
N LEU A 88 -0.54 10.65 -1.75
CA LEU A 88 -0.85 11.15 -3.09
C LEU A 88 -0.54 12.63 -3.25
N ARG A 89 -0.73 13.44 -2.20
CA ARG A 89 -0.33 14.86 -2.23
C ARG A 89 1.18 14.99 -2.44
N ILE A 90 1.99 14.22 -1.73
CA ILE A 90 3.45 14.24 -1.88
C ILE A 90 3.84 13.75 -3.27
N MET A 91 3.26 12.64 -3.74
CA MET A 91 3.53 12.12 -5.08
C MET A 91 3.21 13.13 -6.18
N HIS A 92 2.10 13.86 -6.03
CA HIS A 92 1.74 14.92 -6.97
C HIS A 92 2.72 16.11 -6.93
N GLN A 93 3.21 16.48 -5.75
CA GLN A 93 4.15 17.60 -5.56
C GLN A 93 5.57 17.27 -6.03
N VAL A 94 6.02 16.04 -5.78
CA VAL A 94 7.37 15.56 -6.10
C VAL A 94 7.47 15.07 -7.56
N GLY A 95 6.38 14.48 -8.08
CA GLY A 95 6.31 13.89 -9.42
C GLY A 95 6.68 12.41 -9.44
N ALA A 96 5.96 11.60 -10.25
CA ALA A 96 6.05 10.13 -10.26
C ALA A 96 7.43 9.57 -10.71
N ASP A 97 8.18 10.33 -11.52
CA ASP A 97 9.50 9.92 -12.05
C ASP A 97 10.66 10.35 -11.14
N ALA A 98 10.36 10.97 -9.99
CA ALA A 98 11.39 11.44 -9.07
C ALA A 98 12.09 10.26 -8.35
N PRO A 99 13.35 10.43 -7.93
CA PRO A 99 14.02 9.42 -7.13
C PRO A 99 13.41 9.33 -5.73
N VAL A 100 13.44 8.15 -5.10
CA VAL A 100 12.98 7.89 -3.71
C VAL A 100 13.46 8.96 -2.72
N ALA A 101 14.72 9.39 -2.85
CA ALA A 101 15.31 10.40 -1.98
C ALA A 101 14.53 11.74 -1.98
N ALA A 102 13.91 12.11 -3.09
CA ALA A 102 13.10 13.32 -3.19
C ALA A 102 11.81 13.23 -2.38
N TYR A 103 11.17 12.05 -2.36
CA TYR A 103 9.98 11.80 -1.53
C TYR A 103 10.32 11.84 -0.05
N MET A 104 11.40 11.16 0.35
CA MET A 104 11.82 11.10 1.76
C MET A 104 12.31 12.44 2.30
N ALA A 105 12.85 13.31 1.43
CA ALA A 105 13.23 14.67 1.79
C ALA A 105 12.05 15.65 1.82
N HIS A 106 10.85 15.24 1.39
CA HIS A 106 9.68 16.10 1.37
C HIS A 106 9.25 16.47 2.80
N GLN A 107 8.97 17.75 3.05
CA GLN A 107 8.62 18.25 4.39
C GLN A 107 7.42 17.55 5.03
N GLY A 108 6.47 17.07 4.22
CA GLY A 108 5.28 16.34 4.68
C GLY A 108 5.45 14.82 4.78
N TRP A 109 6.65 14.30 4.48
CA TRP A 109 6.92 12.87 4.51
C TRP A 109 6.73 12.26 5.91
N PRO A 110 7.20 12.87 7.01
CA PRO A 110 7.00 12.32 8.35
C PRO A 110 5.53 12.10 8.71
N GLU A 111 4.65 13.03 8.33
CA GLU A 111 3.21 12.93 8.56
C GLU A 111 2.56 11.84 7.69
N ALA A 112 3.05 11.64 6.45
CA ALA A 112 2.59 10.55 5.60
C ALA A 112 3.01 9.19 6.16
N VAL A 113 4.25 9.05 6.64
CA VAL A 113 4.75 7.85 7.33
C VAL A 113 3.91 7.55 8.56
N HIS A 114 3.64 8.55 9.40
CA HIS A 114 2.82 8.39 10.59
C HIS A 114 1.39 7.94 10.25
N ALA A 115 0.76 8.57 9.26
CA ALA A 115 -0.58 8.19 8.80
C ALA A 115 -0.64 6.75 8.28
N ALA A 116 0.34 6.38 7.45
CA ALA A 116 0.48 5.03 6.93
C ALA A 116 0.67 4.02 8.07
N ARG A 117 1.41 4.40 9.12
CA ARG A 117 1.61 3.56 10.31
C ARG A 117 0.33 3.32 11.07
N GLU A 118 -0.46 4.36 11.35
CA GLU A 118 -1.73 4.20 12.07
C GLU A 118 -2.69 3.27 11.31
N ALA A 119 -2.80 3.46 9.99
CA ALA A 119 -3.62 2.60 9.14
C ALA A 119 -3.09 1.16 9.09
N HIS A 120 -1.78 0.95 8.87
CA HIS A 120 -1.17 -0.39 8.84
C HIS A 120 -1.36 -1.14 10.16
N VAL A 121 -1.09 -0.49 11.29
CA VAL A 121 -1.25 -1.11 12.63
C VAL A 121 -2.69 -1.55 12.85
N GLN A 122 -3.67 -0.69 12.52
CA GLN A 122 -5.07 -1.03 12.65
C GLN A 122 -5.43 -2.26 11.79
N LEU A 123 -5.04 -2.25 10.51
CA LEU A 123 -5.36 -3.33 9.58
C LEU A 123 -4.68 -4.66 9.97
N ALA A 124 -3.40 -4.61 10.37
CA ALA A 124 -2.61 -5.78 10.77
C ALA A 124 -3.14 -6.40 12.06
N ALA A 125 -3.40 -5.58 13.09
CA ALA A 125 -3.96 -6.05 14.35
C ALA A 125 -5.34 -6.68 14.14
N ALA A 126 -6.17 -6.07 13.29
CA ALA A 126 -7.45 -6.64 12.94
C ALA A 126 -7.27 -8.00 12.24
N ASP A 127 -6.30 -8.13 11.33
CA ASP A 127 -5.96 -9.38 10.61
C ASP A 127 -5.31 -10.45 11.49
N GLY A 128 -5.00 -10.14 12.76
CA GLY A 128 -4.29 -11.04 13.67
C GLY A 128 -2.80 -11.19 13.33
N GLU A 129 -2.24 -10.25 12.57
CA GLU A 129 -0.83 -10.20 12.23
C GLU A 129 -0.07 -9.25 13.15
N ASP A 130 1.23 -9.53 13.33
CA ASP A 130 2.14 -8.64 14.03
C ASP A 130 2.48 -7.42 13.15
N PRO A 131 2.12 -6.18 13.55
CA PRO A 131 2.43 -4.98 12.78
C PRO A 131 3.92 -4.60 12.79
N ASP A 132 4.72 -5.20 13.67
CA ASP A 132 6.17 -4.93 13.82
C ASP A 132 7.04 -5.95 13.09
N ALA A 133 6.45 -7.03 12.54
CA ALA A 133 7.15 -7.93 11.65
C ALA A 133 7.60 -7.20 10.38
N ALA A 134 8.71 -7.62 9.76
CA ALA A 134 9.23 -6.95 8.57
C ALA A 134 8.26 -7.04 7.36
N PRO A 135 8.27 -6.07 6.43
CA PRO A 135 7.49 -6.13 5.19
C PRO A 135 7.80 -7.38 4.36
N ARG A 136 6.76 -7.95 3.75
CA ARG A 136 6.89 -9.08 2.81
C ARG A 136 7.42 -8.58 1.46
N SER A 137 8.20 -9.41 0.78
CA SER A 137 8.62 -9.13 -0.60
C SER A 137 7.43 -9.22 -1.56
N LEU A 138 7.57 -8.61 -2.75
CA LEU A 138 6.54 -8.67 -3.80
C LEU A 138 6.30 -10.10 -4.29
N GLU A 139 7.33 -10.94 -4.30
CA GLU A 139 7.20 -12.35 -4.64
C GLU A 139 6.30 -13.09 -3.63
N VAL A 140 6.55 -12.90 -2.33
CA VAL A 140 5.72 -13.50 -1.28
C VAL A 140 4.29 -12.96 -1.36
N LEU A 141 4.13 -11.66 -1.60
CA LEU A 141 2.81 -11.06 -1.78
C LEU A 141 2.09 -11.69 -2.99
N ALA A 142 2.75 -11.83 -4.13
CA ALA A 142 2.17 -12.45 -5.33
C ALA A 142 1.77 -13.92 -5.12
N ILE A 143 2.55 -14.68 -4.36
CA ILE A 143 2.19 -16.05 -3.98
C ILE A 143 0.93 -16.03 -3.09
N MET A 144 0.91 -15.17 -2.07
CA MET A 144 -0.22 -15.05 -1.14
C MET A 144 -1.50 -14.60 -1.85
N THR A 145 -1.40 -13.68 -2.80
CA THR A 145 -2.55 -13.16 -3.56
C THR A 145 -2.85 -13.98 -4.82
N GLY A 146 -2.15 -15.11 -5.05
CA GLY A 146 -2.36 -15.95 -6.23
C GLY A 146 -2.15 -15.22 -7.57
N GLN A 147 -1.24 -14.24 -7.58
CA GLN A 147 -0.76 -13.52 -8.77
C GLN A 147 0.55 -14.10 -9.33
N ALA A 148 1.20 -15.02 -8.62
CA ALA A 148 2.32 -15.77 -9.19
C ALA A 148 1.82 -16.61 -10.38
N GLU A 149 2.37 -16.36 -11.58
CA GLU A 149 2.12 -17.21 -12.73
C GLU A 149 2.48 -18.66 -12.37
N ALA A 150 1.57 -19.59 -12.65
CA ALA A 150 1.88 -21.00 -12.58
C ALA A 150 3.05 -21.27 -13.54
N PRO A 151 4.11 -22.01 -13.14
CA PRO A 151 5.14 -22.40 -14.07
C PRO A 151 4.50 -23.22 -15.20
N ALA A 152 4.75 -22.80 -16.44
CA ALA A 152 4.33 -23.49 -17.65
C ALA A 152 4.93 -24.90 -17.77
#